data_AF-A0A1X7UKX3-F1
#
_entry.id   AF-A0A1X7UKX3-F1
#
_cell.length_a   1.000
_cell.length_b   1.000
_cell.length_c   1.000
_cell.angle_alpha   90.00
_cell.angle_beta   90.00
_cell.angle_gamma   90.00
#
_symmetry.space_group_name_H-M   'P 1'
#
loop_
_entity.id
_entity.type
_entity.pdbx_description
1 polymer ?
#
loop_
_entity_poly.entity_id
_entity_poly.type
_entity_poly.pdbx_seq_one_letter_code
_entity_poly.pdbx_strand_id
1 'polypeptide(L)'
;MIDDQPSRQLFVKYLKQLVDWKPFALYLPGITQSDVNIIDKTKKNAKAAIHQIWLQVNPTASWRDVINALKQCKENELAKTIEHQMILESTEGTESMEVIDLTDEATSVHAISVNLCNVTDALYAKGLIPQQTKGDMHVLGLAENKKASYLVHVLEEQLEVSVSDPEQYLIDVCHVLINQQQHTLTDIATSILRQL
;
A
#
# COMPACT_ATOMS: atom_id res chain seq x y z
N MET A 1 3.71 5.41 -10.26
CA MET A 1 3.16 5.79 -8.93
C MET A 1 4.17 5.96 -7.81
N ILE A 2 5.02 5.00 -7.44
CA ILE A 2 5.98 5.23 -6.35
C ILE A 2 7.24 6.00 -6.79
N ASP A 3 7.59 5.86 -8.07
CA ASP A 3 8.68 6.60 -8.72
C ASP A 3 8.24 7.94 -9.29
N ASP A 4 6.95 8.25 -9.20
CA ASP A 4 6.39 9.46 -9.75
C ASP A 4 6.69 10.63 -8.82
N GLN A 5 6.82 11.80 -9.43
CA GLN A 5 6.99 13.04 -8.69
C GLN A 5 5.72 13.37 -7.88
N PRO A 6 5.84 13.62 -6.56
CA PRO A 6 4.69 13.91 -5.73
C PRO A 6 4.05 15.25 -6.11
N SER A 7 2.74 15.25 -6.37
CA SER A 7 1.99 16.50 -6.52
C SER A 7 1.92 17.25 -5.18
N ARG A 8 1.92 18.59 -5.23
CA ARG A 8 1.87 19.42 -4.01
C ARG A 8 0.67 19.07 -3.11
N GLN A 9 -0.48 18.79 -3.73
CA GLN A 9 -1.71 18.49 -3.00
C GLN A 9 -1.59 17.17 -2.23
N LEU A 10 -1.13 16.10 -2.90
CA LEU A 10 -0.96 14.80 -2.27
C LEU A 10 0.16 14.82 -1.23
N PHE A 11 1.28 15.50 -1.51
CA PHE A 11 2.39 15.67 -0.57
C PHE A 11 1.93 16.30 0.75
N VAL A 12 1.17 17.39 0.68
CA VAL A 12 0.63 18.07 1.87
C VAL A 12 -0.45 17.23 2.57
N LYS A 13 -1.31 16.55 1.81
CA LYS A 13 -2.38 15.69 2.34
C LYS A 13 -1.78 14.56 3.18
N TYR A 14 -0.79 13.85 2.65
CA TYR A 14 -0.23 12.67 3.31
C TYR A 14 0.71 13.01 4.45
N LEU A 15 1.48 14.10 4.36
CA LEU A 15 2.35 14.54 5.46
C LEU A 15 1.62 15.38 6.52
N LYS A 16 0.28 15.40 6.53
CA LYS A 16 -0.50 16.18 7.50
C LYS A 16 -0.24 15.76 8.94
N GLN A 17 -0.07 14.45 9.18
CA GLN A 17 0.17 13.89 10.52
C GLN A 17 1.63 13.98 10.98
N LEU A 18 2.55 14.37 10.08
CA LEU A 18 3.97 14.54 10.43
C LEU A 18 4.14 15.82 11.27
N VAL A 19 4.30 15.64 12.58
CA VAL A 19 4.45 16.76 13.53
C VAL A 19 5.82 17.39 13.40
N ASP A 20 6.88 16.60 13.59
CA ASP A 20 8.27 17.06 13.46
C ASP A 20 8.79 16.85 12.03
N TRP A 21 8.64 17.89 11.21
CA TRP A 21 9.00 17.85 9.81
C TRP A 21 10.49 18.11 9.55
N LYS A 22 11.26 18.60 10.54
CA LYS A 22 12.66 19.03 10.33
C LYS A 22 13.59 17.86 10.04
N PRO A 23 13.59 16.76 10.83
CA PRO A 23 14.42 15.60 10.53
C PRO A 23 14.05 14.97 9.19
N PHE A 24 12.74 14.85 8.91
CA PHE A 24 12.24 14.37 7.62
C PHE A 24 12.80 15.19 6.46
N ALA A 25 12.73 16.52 6.53
CA ALA A 25 13.21 17.39 5.45
C ALA A 25 14.71 17.19 5.18
N LEU A 26 15.53 16.99 6.20
CA LEU A 26 16.98 16.75 6.05
C LEU A 26 17.32 15.40 5.40
N TYR A 27 16.43 14.42 5.49
CA TYR A 27 16.61 13.13 4.81
C TYR A 27 16.14 13.13 3.36
N LEU A 28 15.47 14.20 2.90
CA LEU A 28 15.12 14.34 1.49
C LEU A 28 16.38 14.65 0.67
N PRO A 29 16.58 13.99 -0.49
CA PRO A 29 17.74 14.25 -1.33
C PRO A 29 17.84 15.72 -1.74
N GLY A 30 19.01 16.31 -1.55
CA GLY A 30 19.31 17.70 -1.95
C GLY A 30 18.91 18.79 -0.96
N ILE A 31 18.12 18.49 0.08
CA ILE A 31 17.76 19.48 1.11
C ILE A 31 18.92 19.67 2.10
N THR A 32 19.24 20.92 2.40
CA THR A 32 20.28 21.28 3.37
C THR A 32 19.69 21.87 4.66
N GLN A 33 20.51 21.97 5.70
CA GLN A 33 20.12 22.66 6.94
C GLN A 33 19.76 24.14 6.71
N SER A 34 20.38 24.79 5.73
CA SER A 34 20.06 26.17 5.34
C SER A 34 18.62 26.28 4.84
N ASP A 35 18.18 25.32 4.01
CA ASP A 35 16.82 25.27 3.49
C ASP A 35 15.80 25.05 4.61
N VAL A 36 16.09 24.14 5.54
CA VAL A 36 15.25 23.90 6.72
C VAL A 36 15.12 25.17 7.56
N ASN A 37 16.21 25.92 7.77
CA ASN A 37 16.18 27.18 8.51
C ASN A 37 15.36 28.26 7.79
N ILE A 38 15.37 28.27 6.45
CA ILE A 38 14.53 29.16 5.65
C ILE A 38 13.06 28.80 5.82
N ILE A 39 12.71 27.51 5.72
CA ILE A 39 11.33 27.02 5.89
C ILE A 39 10.80 27.33 7.28
N ASP A 40 11.61 27.12 8.32
CA ASP A 40 11.24 27.34 9.73
C ASP A 40 10.93 28.82 10.04
N LYS A 41 11.58 29.74 9.32
CA LYS A 41 11.31 31.18 9.43
C LYS A 41 10.07 31.62 8.66
N THR A 42 9.53 30.78 7.78
CA THR A 42 8.33 31.13 7.01
C THR A 42 7.07 30.89 7.83
N LYS A 43 6.08 31.79 7.75
CA LYS A 43 4.74 31.57 8.33
C LYS A 43 3.85 30.66 7.45
N LYS A 44 4.44 29.99 6.45
CA LYS A 44 3.70 29.18 5.48
C LYS A 44 3.56 27.75 6.00
N ASN A 45 2.65 26.98 5.40
CA ASN A 45 2.58 25.54 5.65
C ASN A 45 3.93 24.90 5.30
N ALA A 46 4.64 24.40 6.32
CA ALA A 46 5.97 23.82 6.19
C ALA A 46 6.01 22.72 5.11
N LYS A 47 4.98 21.87 5.01
CA LYS A 47 4.95 20.75 4.06
C LYS A 47 4.89 21.27 2.61
N ALA A 48 4.13 22.33 2.38
CA ALA A 48 4.08 22.98 1.07
C ALA A 48 5.40 23.69 0.72
N ALA A 49 6.08 24.27 1.71
CA ALA A 49 7.38 24.92 1.51
C ALA A 49 8.50 23.90 1.24
N ILE A 50 8.50 22.78 1.96
CA ILE A 50 9.39 21.63 1.71
C ILE A 50 9.20 21.16 0.28
N HIS A 51 7.95 20.87 -0.14
CA HIS A 51 7.66 20.43 -1.51
C HIS A 51 8.24 21.37 -2.57
N GLN A 52 8.03 22.68 -2.40
CA GLN A 52 8.50 23.67 -3.36
C GLN A 52 10.04 23.72 -3.45
N ILE A 53 10.74 23.81 -2.31
CA ILE A 53 12.21 23.90 -2.30
C ILE A 53 12.82 22.57 -2.77
N TRP A 54 12.24 21.45 -2.33
CA TRP A 54 12.74 20.13 -2.67
C TRP A 54 12.70 19.86 -4.17
N LEU A 55 11.61 20.21 -4.87
CA LEU A 55 11.55 20.07 -6.33
C LEU A 55 12.51 21.01 -7.09
N GLN A 56 12.94 22.12 -6.48
CA GLN A 56 13.96 23.00 -7.06
C GLN A 56 15.35 22.40 -7.00
N VAL A 57 15.69 21.72 -5.89
CA VAL A 57 17.02 21.11 -5.68
C VAL A 57 17.10 19.67 -6.18
N ASN A 58 15.97 18.97 -6.27
CA ASN A 58 15.84 17.61 -6.77
C ASN A 58 14.67 17.49 -7.76
N PRO A 59 14.89 17.83 -9.05
CA PRO A 59 13.84 17.73 -10.07
C PRO A 59 13.35 16.29 -10.31
N THR A 60 14.18 15.29 -10.00
CA THR A 60 13.85 13.85 -10.12
C THR A 60 13.26 13.26 -8.85
N ALA A 61 12.80 14.10 -7.92
CA ALA A 61 12.16 13.68 -6.68
C ALA A 61 10.98 12.73 -6.92
N SER A 62 10.88 11.70 -6.09
CA SER A 62 9.88 10.64 -6.19
C SER A 62 9.19 10.36 -4.85
N TRP A 63 8.03 9.71 -4.86
CA TRP A 63 7.42 9.18 -3.62
C TRP A 63 8.31 8.19 -2.88
N ARG A 64 9.16 7.44 -3.59
CA ARG A 64 10.18 6.56 -3.01
C ARG A 64 11.14 7.33 -2.10
N ASP A 65 11.58 8.51 -2.51
CA ASP A 65 12.44 9.37 -1.67
C ASP A 65 11.72 9.83 -0.40
N VAL A 66 10.43 10.16 -0.50
CA VAL A 66 9.60 10.56 0.64
C VAL A 66 9.48 9.41 1.64
N ILE A 67 9.17 8.20 1.16
CA ILE A 67 9.02 7.00 2.00
C ILE A 67 10.35 6.67 2.67
N ASN A 68 11.47 6.75 1.94
CA ASN A 68 12.80 6.52 2.49
C ASN A 68 13.15 7.55 3.57
N ALA A 69 12.88 8.84 3.34
CA ALA A 69 13.12 9.88 4.33
C ALA A 69 12.29 9.69 5.61
N LEU A 70 11.02 9.26 5.48
CA LEU A 70 10.16 8.93 6.62
C LEU A 70 10.69 7.73 7.42
N LYS A 71 11.13 6.67 6.74
CA LYS A 71 11.76 5.50 7.37
C LYS A 71 13.02 5.91 8.15
N GLN A 72 13.85 6.79 7.58
CA GLN A 72 15.07 7.30 8.24
C GLN A 72 14.78 8.16 9.48
N CYS A 73 13.70 8.96 9.48
CA CYS A 73 13.26 9.68 10.68
C CYS A 73 12.36 8.87 11.62
N LYS A 74 12.28 7.55 11.45
CA LYS A 74 11.49 6.60 12.28
C LYS A 74 9.98 6.82 12.22
N GLU A 75 9.49 7.52 11.20
CA GLU A 75 8.06 7.72 10.92
C GLU A 75 7.51 6.53 10.11
N ASN A 76 7.75 5.31 10.60
CA ASN A 76 7.52 4.07 9.85
C ASN A 76 6.04 3.82 9.52
N GLU A 77 5.13 4.16 10.43
CA GLU A 77 3.69 3.97 10.21
C GLU A 77 3.14 4.96 9.17
N LEU A 78 3.66 6.20 9.18
CA LEU A 78 3.35 7.17 8.13
C LEU A 78 3.94 6.73 6.78
N ALA A 79 5.18 6.23 6.77
CA ALA A 79 5.83 5.72 5.56
C ALA A 79 5.01 4.59 4.91
N LYS A 80 4.59 3.58 5.70
CA LYS A 80 3.75 2.47 5.22
C LYS A 80 2.41 2.96 4.69
N THR A 81 1.76 3.88 5.42
CA THR A 81 0.46 4.45 5.00
C THR A 81 0.57 5.12 3.63
N ILE A 82 1.64 5.87 3.38
CA ILE A 82 1.90 6.52 2.10
C ILE A 82 2.24 5.50 1.03
N GLU A 83 3.13 4.55 1.32
CA GLU A 83 3.53 3.48 0.41
C GLU A 83 2.31 2.69 -0.10
N HIS A 84 1.41 2.27 0.78
CA HIS A 84 0.18 1.58 0.38
C HIS A 84 -0.76 2.47 -0.44
N GLN A 85 -0.91 3.74 -0.06
CA GLN A 85 -1.79 4.64 -0.79
C GLN A 85 -1.25 4.94 -2.20
N MET A 86 0.08 4.92 -2.39
CA MET A 86 0.69 5.03 -3.72
C MET A 86 0.49 3.78 -4.56
N ILE A 87 0.54 2.60 -3.95
CA ILE A 87 0.23 1.33 -4.62
C ILE A 87 -1.27 1.30 -5.02
N LEU A 88 -2.18 1.74 -4.16
CA LEU A 88 -3.62 1.77 -4.48
C LEU A 88 -4.02 2.84 -5.50
N GLU A 89 -3.37 4.01 -5.53
CA GLU A 89 -3.61 5.02 -6.58
C GLU A 89 -3.10 4.58 -7.96
N SER A 90 -2.37 3.47 -8.01
CA SER A 90 -1.94 2.79 -9.24
C SER A 90 -3.04 2.00 -9.90
N THR A 91 -3.89 1.39 -9.07
CA THR A 91 -4.89 0.41 -9.51
C THR A 91 -6.22 1.07 -9.89
N GLU A 92 -6.47 2.31 -9.43
CA GLU A 92 -7.62 3.12 -9.90
C GLU A 92 -7.47 3.60 -11.37
N GLY A 93 -6.37 3.28 -12.06
CA GLY A 93 -6.07 3.74 -13.42
C GLY A 93 -5.81 2.66 -14.48
N THR A 94 -5.86 1.38 -14.13
CA THR A 94 -5.60 0.28 -15.08
C THR A 94 -6.88 -0.48 -15.43
N GLU A 95 -7.70 0.10 -16.30
CA GLU A 95 -8.41 -0.71 -17.29
C GLU A 95 -7.36 -1.31 -18.22
N SER A 96 -6.88 -2.51 -17.88
CA SER A 96 -6.26 -3.52 -18.76
C SER A 96 -5.10 -4.24 -18.07
N MET A 97 -5.40 -5.30 -17.33
CA MET A 97 -4.53 -6.47 -17.38
C MET A 97 -5.40 -7.71 -17.19
N GLU A 98 -5.49 -8.48 -18.26
CA GLU A 98 -6.27 -9.70 -18.40
C GLU A 98 -5.59 -10.80 -17.58
N VAL A 99 -5.90 -10.90 -16.28
CA VAL A 99 -5.42 -11.96 -15.39
C VAL A 99 -6.56 -12.40 -14.47
N ILE A 100 -7.02 -13.63 -14.69
CA ILE A 100 -7.94 -14.46 -13.89
C ILE A 100 -9.20 -13.74 -13.37
N ASP A 101 -10.33 -14.06 -14.01
CA ASP A 101 -11.68 -13.58 -13.72
C ASP A 101 -12.17 -13.99 -12.31
N LEU A 102 -11.74 -13.23 -11.29
CA LEU A 102 -12.45 -13.10 -10.01
C LEU A 102 -13.71 -12.27 -10.26
N THR A 103 -14.71 -12.86 -10.94
CA THR A 103 -15.96 -12.32 -11.56
C THR A 103 -16.70 -11.09 -11.02
N ASP A 104 -16.27 -10.44 -9.94
CA ASP A 104 -16.52 -9.04 -9.62
C ASP A 104 -15.51 -8.61 -8.54
N GLU A 105 -14.44 -7.89 -8.91
CA GLU A 105 -13.39 -7.41 -7.97
C GLU A 105 -14.02 -6.70 -6.77
N ALA A 106 -15.10 -5.95 -6.98
CA ALA A 106 -15.85 -5.28 -5.93
C ALA A 106 -16.48 -6.28 -4.94
N THR A 107 -16.99 -7.41 -5.42
CA THR A 107 -17.60 -8.46 -4.60
C THR A 107 -16.54 -9.22 -3.80
N SER A 108 -15.38 -9.54 -4.40
CA SER A 108 -14.27 -10.21 -3.73
C SER A 108 -13.63 -9.34 -2.65
N VAL A 109 -13.31 -8.08 -2.99
CA VAL A 109 -12.77 -7.10 -2.04
C VAL A 109 -13.75 -6.84 -0.90
N HIS A 110 -15.05 -6.74 -1.20
CA HIS A 110 -16.07 -6.58 -0.17
C HIS A 110 -16.13 -7.79 0.77
N ALA A 111 -16.19 -9.00 0.24
CA ALA A 111 -16.25 -10.23 1.03
C ALA A 111 -15.02 -10.42 1.92
N ILE A 112 -13.83 -10.10 1.39
CA ILE A 112 -12.58 -10.12 2.17
C ILE A 112 -12.61 -9.03 3.24
N SER A 113 -13.07 -7.81 2.93
CA SER A 113 -13.10 -6.70 3.89
C SER A 113 -13.93 -7.02 5.14
N VAL A 114 -15.06 -7.71 4.96
CA VAL A 114 -15.95 -8.14 6.06
C VAL A 114 -15.28 -9.13 7.01
N ASN A 115 -14.25 -9.87 6.54
CA ASN A 115 -13.55 -10.88 7.33
C ASN A 115 -12.02 -10.70 7.31
N LEU A 116 -11.57 -9.46 7.17
CA LEU A 116 -10.19 -9.13 6.77
C LEU A 116 -9.15 -9.75 7.71
N CYS A 117 -9.31 -9.58 9.02
CA CYS A 117 -8.32 -10.07 9.99
C CYS A 117 -8.22 -11.60 9.98
N ASN A 118 -9.34 -12.32 9.92
CA ASN A 118 -9.34 -13.79 9.95
C ASN A 118 -8.76 -14.37 8.66
N VAL A 119 -9.13 -13.80 7.50
CA VAL A 119 -8.56 -14.17 6.20
C VAL A 119 -7.05 -13.94 6.22
N THR A 120 -6.61 -12.77 6.66
CA THR A 120 -5.19 -12.40 6.73
C THR A 120 -4.41 -13.36 7.65
N ASP A 121 -4.93 -13.63 8.84
CA ASP A 121 -4.27 -14.51 9.80
C ASP A 121 -4.16 -15.95 9.29
N ALA A 122 -5.19 -16.44 8.60
CA ALA A 122 -5.19 -17.77 8.02
C ALA A 122 -4.25 -17.89 6.82
N LEU A 123 -4.22 -16.89 5.93
CA LEU A 123 -3.28 -16.82 4.81
C LEU A 123 -1.83 -16.79 5.32
N TYR A 124 -1.56 -15.99 6.35
CA TYR A 124 -0.24 -15.93 6.97
C TYR A 124 0.15 -17.24 7.64
N ALA A 125 -0.77 -17.89 8.36
CA ALA A 125 -0.52 -19.19 9.00
C ALA A 125 -0.17 -20.30 7.99
N LYS A 126 -0.68 -20.19 6.76
CA LYS A 126 -0.36 -21.06 5.63
C LYS A 126 0.91 -20.67 4.87
N GLY A 127 1.54 -19.54 5.22
CA GLY A 127 2.72 -19.02 4.52
C GLY A 127 2.42 -18.44 3.14
N LEU A 128 1.15 -18.15 2.83
CA LEU A 128 0.71 -17.65 1.53
C LEU A 128 0.92 -16.14 1.37
N ILE A 129 1.12 -15.42 2.48
CA ILE A 129 1.45 -14.00 2.49
C ILE A 129 2.63 -13.71 3.44
N PRO A 130 3.43 -12.67 3.16
CA PRO A 130 4.50 -12.23 4.05
C PRO A 130 4.01 -11.71 5.42
N GLN A 131 4.88 -11.75 6.44
CA GLN A 131 4.60 -11.18 7.77
C GLN A 131 4.32 -9.67 7.70
N GLN A 132 4.99 -8.97 6.78
CA GLN A 132 4.75 -7.55 6.56
C GLN A 132 3.30 -7.29 6.14
N THR A 133 2.80 -8.02 5.14
CA THR A 133 1.41 -7.94 4.67
C THR A 133 0.42 -8.17 5.83
N LYS A 134 0.68 -9.16 6.69
CA LYS A 134 -0.15 -9.36 7.88
C LYS A 134 -0.17 -8.12 8.78
N GLY A 135 0.99 -7.52 9.04
CA GLY A 135 1.08 -6.28 9.82
C GLY A 135 0.30 -5.12 9.19
N ASP A 136 0.36 -5.00 7.88
CA ASP A 136 -0.29 -3.95 7.09
C ASP A 136 -1.83 -4.00 7.19
N MET A 137 -2.41 -5.21 7.29
CA MET A 137 -3.86 -5.39 7.48
C MET A 137 -4.36 -4.95 8.86
N HIS A 138 -3.46 -4.94 9.85
CA HIS A 138 -3.76 -4.56 11.23
C HIS A 138 -3.59 -3.05 11.51
N VAL A 139 -3.12 -2.27 10.53
CA VAL A 139 -2.93 -0.82 10.68
C VAL A 139 -4.25 -0.11 10.99
N LEU A 140 -4.30 0.65 12.09
CA LEU A 140 -5.50 1.41 12.48
C LEU A 140 -5.68 2.66 11.59
N GLY A 141 -6.93 3.06 11.34
CA GLY A 141 -7.26 4.30 10.63
C GLY A 141 -7.38 4.19 9.10
N LEU A 142 -7.14 3.01 8.53
CA LEU A 142 -7.43 2.70 7.12
C LEU A 142 -8.74 1.90 6.99
N ALA A 143 -9.51 2.21 5.95
CA ALA A 143 -10.77 1.51 5.67
C ALA A 143 -10.51 0.05 5.26
N GLU A 144 -11.34 -0.86 5.75
CA GLU A 144 -11.17 -2.32 5.56
C GLU A 144 -11.23 -2.73 4.08
N ASN A 145 -12.03 -2.05 3.28
CA ASN A 145 -12.11 -2.28 1.82
C ASN A 145 -10.77 -1.97 1.11
N LYS A 146 -10.10 -0.88 1.50
CA LYS A 146 -8.78 -0.52 0.94
C LYS A 146 -7.72 -1.55 1.31
N LYS A 147 -7.76 -2.04 2.55
CA LYS A 147 -6.86 -3.09 3.01
C LYS A 147 -7.12 -4.41 2.29
N ALA A 148 -8.39 -4.79 2.12
CA ALA A 148 -8.77 -5.98 1.36
C ALA A 148 -8.30 -5.92 -0.10
N SER A 149 -8.42 -4.76 -0.77
CA SER A 149 -7.89 -4.56 -2.11
C SER A 149 -6.37 -4.76 -2.18
N TYR A 150 -5.62 -4.19 -1.22
CA TYR A 150 -4.18 -4.46 -1.14
C TYR A 150 -3.85 -5.93 -0.87
N LEU A 151 -4.63 -6.62 -0.04
CA LEU A 151 -4.43 -8.04 0.22
C LEU A 151 -4.61 -8.88 -1.05
N VAL A 152 -5.62 -8.58 -1.87
CA VAL A 152 -5.83 -9.23 -3.17
C VAL A 152 -4.62 -9.01 -4.08
N HIS A 153 -4.13 -7.78 -4.17
CA HIS A 153 -2.94 -7.46 -4.96
C HIS A 153 -1.71 -8.25 -4.53
N VAL A 154 -1.47 -8.38 -3.21
CA VAL A 154 -0.35 -9.19 -2.70
C VAL A 154 -0.52 -10.66 -3.09
N LEU A 155 -1.74 -11.21 -3.06
CA LEU A 155 -1.99 -12.59 -3.48
C LEU A 155 -1.69 -12.80 -4.97
N GLU A 156 -2.01 -11.82 -5.82
CA GLU A 156 -1.68 -11.84 -7.24
C GLU A 156 -0.15 -11.79 -7.45
N GLU A 157 0.56 -10.89 -6.76
CA GLU A 157 2.03 -10.85 -6.83
C GLU A 157 2.67 -12.17 -6.38
N GLN A 158 2.17 -12.76 -5.29
CA GLN A 158 2.66 -14.07 -4.81
C GLN A 158 2.35 -15.20 -5.79
N LEU A 159 1.21 -15.14 -6.50
CA LEU A 159 0.87 -16.09 -7.55
C LEU A 159 1.83 -15.98 -8.74
N GLU A 160 2.16 -14.78 -9.19
CA GLU A 160 3.11 -14.55 -10.29
C GLU A 160 4.53 -15.02 -9.95
N VAL A 161 4.94 -14.82 -8.69
CA VAL A 161 6.26 -15.26 -8.19
C VAL A 161 6.31 -16.77 -7.93
N SER A 162 5.17 -17.45 -7.82
CA SER A 162 5.04 -18.91 -7.67
C SER A 162 5.29 -19.67 -8.97
N VAL A 163 6.37 -19.33 -9.69
CA VAL A 163 6.76 -19.81 -11.03
C VAL A 163 6.79 -21.34 -11.15
N SER A 164 6.98 -22.06 -10.04
CA SER A 164 7.08 -23.52 -10.03
C SER A 164 5.73 -24.23 -9.87
N ASP A 165 4.70 -23.59 -9.28
CA ASP A 165 3.40 -24.22 -9.00
C ASP A 165 2.27 -23.19 -8.69
N PRO A 166 1.83 -22.40 -9.69
CA PRO A 166 0.82 -21.36 -9.50
C PRO A 166 -0.57 -21.93 -9.20
N GLU A 167 -0.90 -23.11 -9.74
CA GLU A 167 -2.17 -23.80 -9.50
C GLU A 167 -2.30 -24.22 -8.03
N GLN A 168 -1.24 -24.82 -7.45
CA GLN A 168 -1.26 -25.20 -6.05
C GLN A 168 -1.35 -24.00 -5.11
N TYR A 169 -0.71 -22.87 -5.45
CA TYR A 169 -0.86 -21.62 -4.71
C TYR A 169 -2.33 -21.16 -4.70
N LEU A 170 -3.00 -21.13 -5.86
CA LEU A 170 -4.42 -20.79 -5.95
C LEU A 170 -5.31 -21.76 -5.18
N ILE A 171 -5.03 -23.06 -5.24
CA ILE A 171 -5.76 -24.09 -4.47
C ILE A 171 -5.63 -23.83 -2.97
N ASP A 172 -4.43 -23.50 -2.48
CA ASP A 172 -4.19 -23.22 -1.07
C ASP A 172 -4.88 -21.93 -0.60
N VAL A 173 -4.87 -20.89 -1.43
CA VAL A 173 -5.65 -19.66 -1.19
C VAL A 173 -7.14 -19.98 -1.11
N CYS A 174 -7.68 -20.73 -2.07
CA CYS A 174 -9.09 -21.11 -2.09
C CYS A 174 -9.49 -21.93 -0.85
N HIS A 175 -8.65 -22.87 -0.42
CA HIS A 175 -8.88 -23.61 0.82
C HIS A 175 -8.91 -22.70 2.05
N VAL A 176 -8.07 -21.67 2.11
CA VAL A 176 -8.13 -20.69 3.20
C VAL A 176 -9.46 -19.94 3.18
N LEU A 177 -9.91 -19.48 2.01
CA LEU A 177 -11.16 -18.72 1.86
C LEU A 177 -12.40 -19.55 2.21
N ILE A 178 -12.47 -20.81 1.78
CA ILE A 178 -13.57 -21.75 2.12
C ILE A 178 -13.70 -21.95 3.63
N ASN A 179 -12.57 -21.99 4.34
CA ASN A 179 -12.53 -22.22 5.78
C ASN A 179 -12.92 -21.01 6.63
N GLN A 180 -13.23 -19.85 6.02
CA GLN A 180 -13.62 -18.63 6.74
C GLN A 180 -15.07 -18.61 7.21
N GLN A 181 -15.87 -19.65 6.91
CA GLN A 181 -17.30 -19.73 7.24
C GLN A 181 -18.13 -18.55 6.72
N GLN A 182 -17.70 -17.93 5.62
CA GLN A 182 -18.39 -16.85 4.93
C GLN A 182 -18.87 -17.34 3.57
N HIS A 183 -20.18 -17.39 3.37
CA HIS A 183 -20.79 -17.95 2.15
C HIS A 183 -20.23 -17.32 0.88
N THR A 184 -20.11 -16.00 0.82
CA THR A 184 -19.57 -15.30 -0.37
C THR A 184 -18.11 -15.70 -0.66
N LEU A 185 -17.26 -15.82 0.36
CA LEU A 185 -15.87 -16.26 0.17
C LEU A 185 -15.79 -17.71 -0.30
N THR A 186 -16.65 -18.58 0.25
CA THR A 186 -16.77 -19.97 -0.17
C THR A 186 -17.23 -20.08 -1.61
N ASP A 187 -18.21 -19.28 -2.03
CA ASP A 187 -18.74 -19.28 -3.39
C ASP A 187 -17.68 -18.80 -4.40
N ILE A 188 -16.95 -17.73 -4.07
CA ILE A 188 -15.83 -17.22 -4.88
C ILE A 188 -14.75 -18.30 -5.02
N ALA A 189 -14.28 -18.85 -3.90
CA ALA A 189 -13.22 -19.87 -3.90
C ALA A 189 -13.63 -21.14 -4.66
N THR A 190 -14.89 -21.58 -4.52
CA THR A 190 -15.42 -22.72 -5.26
C THR A 190 -15.52 -22.42 -6.76
N SER A 191 -15.84 -21.19 -7.14
CA SER A 191 -15.86 -20.76 -8.54
C SER A 191 -14.47 -20.85 -9.15
N ILE A 192 -13.45 -20.30 -8.48
CA ILE A 192 -12.04 -20.36 -8.93
C ILE A 192 -11.58 -21.81 -9.08
N LEU A 193 -11.80 -22.66 -8.07
CA LEU A 193 -11.41 -24.08 -8.11
C LEU A 193 -12.09 -24.87 -9.24
N ARG A 194 -13.25 -24.43 -9.73
CA ARG A 194 -13.92 -25.06 -10.87
C ARG A 194 -13.36 -24.62 -12.23
N GLN A 195 -12.63 -23.51 -12.27
CA GLN A 195 -12.06 -22.93 -13.49
C GLN A 195 -10.60 -23.35 -13.71
N LEU A 196 -9.91 -23.84 -12.66
CA LEU A 196 -8.64 -24.55 -12.75
C LEU A 196 -8.84 -25.94 -13.37
#